data_AF-A0A3M0XUQ0-F1
#
_entry.id   AF-A0A3M0XUQ0-F1
#
_cell.length_a   1.000
_cell.length_b   1.000
_cell.length_c   1.000
_cell.angle_alpha   90.00
_cell.angle_beta   90.00
_cell.angle_gamma   90.00
#
_symmetry.space_group_name_H-M   'P 1'
#
loop_
_entity.id
_entity.type
_entity.pdbx_description
1 polymer ?
#
loop_
_entity_poly.entity_id
_entity_poly.type
_entity_poly.pdbx_seq_one_letter_code
_entity_poly.pdbx_strand_id
1 'polypeptide(L)'
;MVAATSLAALIWGVAGVPAPAQTRESDPTTRERAEEMARDAMERLLRALEMLFRSIPQYELPEVTEDGDIIIRRKRLPPPEAPVEPESDTTRT
;
A
#
# COMPACT_ATOMS: atom_id res chain seq x y z
N MET A 1 -3.39 39.71 59.69
CA MET A 1 -2.30 39.30 58.79
C MET A 1 -2.92 39.11 57.40
N VAL A 2 -2.64 40.07 56.50
CA VAL A 2 -2.73 40.11 55.01
C VAL A 2 -3.59 39.01 54.34
N ALA A 3 -4.82 39.25 53.86
CA ALA A 3 -5.26 40.00 52.66
C ALA A 3 -4.88 39.36 51.30
N ALA A 4 -5.86 39.36 50.37
CA ALA A 4 -5.76 39.40 48.89
C ALA A 4 -6.56 38.28 48.19
N THR A 5 -7.82 38.51 47.78
CA THR A 5 -8.26 39.05 46.46
C THR A 5 -7.86 38.14 45.29
N SER A 6 -8.78 37.36 44.72
CA SER A 6 -9.73 37.73 43.63
C SER A 6 -9.14 37.68 42.22
N LEU A 7 -9.88 36.95 41.37
CA LEU A 7 -10.23 37.29 39.99
C LEU A 7 -9.22 37.00 38.86
N ALA A 8 -9.66 36.07 38.01
CA ALA A 8 -9.49 35.99 36.56
C ALA A 8 -8.36 36.82 35.92
N ALA A 9 -7.36 36.10 35.40
CA ALA A 9 -6.56 36.52 34.25
C ALA A 9 -6.71 35.43 33.19
N LEU A 10 -7.55 35.66 32.17
CA LEU A 10 -7.20 36.36 30.94
C LEU A 10 -6.64 35.38 29.89
N ILE A 11 -7.53 35.01 28.98
CA ILE A 11 -7.24 34.49 27.65
C ILE A 11 -6.40 35.55 26.92
N TRP A 12 -5.08 35.42 26.87
CA TRP A 12 -4.24 36.00 25.81
C TRP A 12 -2.83 35.44 25.88
N GLY A 13 -2.54 34.50 24.99
CA GLY A 13 -1.23 33.87 24.89
C GLY A 13 -1.20 32.73 23.90
N VAL A 14 -1.52 33.01 22.62
CA VAL A 14 -0.90 32.24 21.53
C VAL A 14 0.58 32.61 21.54
N ALA A 15 1.35 31.88 22.33
CA ALA A 15 2.80 31.84 22.25
C ALA A 15 3.15 30.36 22.18
N GLY A 16 3.78 29.96 21.08
CA GLY A 16 4.06 28.57 20.73
C GLY A 16 4.80 27.85 21.85
N VAL A 17 4.04 27.13 22.68
CA VAL A 17 4.59 26.09 23.54
C VAL A 17 5.07 25.00 22.56
N PRO A 18 6.38 24.71 22.47
CA PRO A 18 6.79 23.48 21.84
C PRO A 18 6.15 22.37 22.68
N ALA A 19 5.11 21.74 22.14
CA ALA A 19 4.56 20.55 22.74
C ALA A 19 5.75 19.60 22.92
N PRO A 20 6.03 19.10 24.14
CA PRO A 20 7.05 18.08 24.30
C PRO A 20 6.66 16.95 23.35
N ALA A 21 7.52 16.67 22.38
CA ALA A 21 7.37 15.50 21.54
C ALA A 21 7.32 14.31 22.50
N GLN A 22 6.12 13.78 22.72
CA GLN A 22 5.96 12.59 23.53
C GLN A 22 6.64 11.48 22.74
N THR A 23 7.87 11.17 23.13
CA THR A 23 8.54 9.93 22.75
C THR A 23 7.62 8.82 23.21
N ARG A 24 6.75 8.35 22.30
CA ARG A 24 6.04 7.10 22.49
C ARG A 24 7.11 6.04 22.47
N GLU A 25 7.46 5.53 23.65
CA GLU A 25 8.22 4.31 23.78
C GLU A 25 7.47 3.26 22.94
N SER A 26 8.04 2.92 21.79
CA SER A 26 7.42 2.01 20.84
C SER A 26 7.44 0.62 21.45
N ASP A 27 6.32 0.22 22.04
CA ASP A 27 6.09 -1.12 22.55
C ASP A 27 6.45 -2.13 21.44
N PRO A 28 7.28 -3.16 21.72
CA PRO A 28 7.67 -4.17 20.72
C PRO A 28 6.47 -4.78 20.01
N THR A 29 5.34 -4.95 20.71
CA THR A 29 4.09 -5.46 20.13
C THR A 29 3.48 -4.51 19.09
N THR A 30 3.62 -3.19 19.28
CA THR A 30 3.17 -2.18 18.33
C THR A 30 4.04 -2.16 17.09
N ARG A 31 5.36 -2.39 17.26
CA ARG A 31 6.30 -2.48 16.15
C ARG A 31 6.03 -3.70 15.28
N GLU A 32 5.90 -4.89 15.87
CA GLU A 32 5.60 -6.12 15.14
C GLU A 32 4.31 -6.00 14.32
N ARG A 33 3.25 -5.45 14.93
CA ARG A 33 1.97 -5.21 14.25
C ARG A 33 2.09 -4.20 13.10
N ALA A 34 2.92 -3.17 13.24
CA ALA A 34 3.19 -2.23 12.16
C ALA A 34 3.98 -2.87 11.01
N GLU A 35 4.93 -3.75 11.33
CA GLU A 35 5.70 -4.51 10.34
C GLU A 35 4.81 -5.50 9.58
N GLU A 36 3.88 -6.18 10.25
CA GLU A 36 2.89 -7.07 9.62
C GLU A 36 1.96 -6.30 8.67
N MET A 37 1.45 -5.15 9.10
CA MET A 37 0.61 -4.28 8.26
C MET A 37 1.36 -3.78 7.03
N ALA A 38 2.65 -3.44 7.16
CA ALA A 38 3.47 -3.02 6.04
C ALA A 38 3.68 -4.14 5.01
N ARG A 39 3.86 -5.39 5.48
CA ARG A 39 3.98 -6.56 4.61
C ARG A 39 2.69 -6.83 3.84
N ASP A 40 1.54 -6.86 4.52
CA ASP A 40 0.24 -7.07 3.87
C ASP A 40 -0.06 -5.97 2.83
N ALA A 41 0.23 -4.70 3.17
CA ALA A 41 0.09 -3.61 2.22
C ALA A 41 0.97 -3.78 0.98
N MET A 42 2.22 -4.22 1.14
CA MET A 42 3.14 -4.48 0.04
C MET A 42 2.65 -5.64 -0.84
N GLU A 43 2.19 -6.74 -0.24
CA GLU A 43 1.66 -7.89 -0.98
C GLU A 43 0.45 -7.51 -1.84
N ARG A 44 -0.47 -6.71 -1.27
CA ARG A 44 -1.63 -6.19 -2.01
C ARG A 44 -1.22 -5.28 -3.15
N LEU A 45 -0.22 -4.42 -2.95
CA LEU A 45 0.31 -3.54 -3.99
C LEU A 45 0.91 -4.35 -5.15
N LEU A 46 1.73 -5.35 -4.84
CA LEU A 46 2.35 -6.21 -5.85
C LEU A 46 1.29 -6.98 -6.65
N ARG A 47 0.27 -7.51 -5.98
CA ARG A 47 -0.86 -8.19 -6.64
C ARG A 47 -1.65 -7.24 -7.54
N ALA A 48 -1.90 -6.01 -7.09
CA ALA A 48 -2.56 -4.99 -7.90
C ALA A 48 -1.73 -4.64 -9.15
N LEU A 49 -0.41 -4.52 -9.00
CA LEU A 49 0.52 -4.26 -10.10
C LEU A 49 0.53 -5.42 -11.11
N GLU A 50 0.51 -6.66 -10.65
CA GLU A 50 0.38 -7.84 -11.52
C GLU A 50 -0.91 -7.81 -12.35
N MET A 51 -2.04 -7.52 -11.71
CA MET A 51 -3.32 -7.38 -12.40
C MET A 51 -3.29 -6.24 -13.42
N LEU A 52 -2.66 -5.12 -13.10
CA LEU A 52 -2.47 -4.01 -14.03
C LEU A 52 -1.66 -4.45 -15.25
N PHE A 53 -0.54 -5.15 -15.06
CA PHE A 53 0.27 -5.62 -16.19
C PHE A 53 -0.48 -6.62 -17.08
N ARG A 54 -1.28 -7.52 -16.49
CA ARG A 54 -2.14 -8.43 -17.26
C ARG A 54 -3.22 -7.70 -18.08
N SER A 55 -3.60 -6.48 -17.71
CA SER A 55 -4.58 -5.68 -18.45
C SER A 55 -4.01 -5.03 -19.72
N ILE A 56 -2.68 -4.90 -19.82
CA ILE A 56 -2.03 -4.24 -20.95
C ILE A 56 -2.01 -5.20 -22.15
N PRO A 57 -2.60 -4.82 -23.30
CA PRO A 57 -2.53 -5.62 -24.50
C PRO A 57 -1.09 -5.72 -25.01
N GLN A 58 -0.61 -6.93 -25.28
CA GLN A 58 0.67 -7.14 -25.93
C GLN A 58 0.50 -7.10 -27.46
N TYR A 59 1.38 -6.39 -28.16
CA TYR A 59 1.39 -6.30 -29.62
C TYR A 59 2.66 -6.92 -30.22
N GLU A 60 2.57 -7.40 -31.45
CA GLU A 60 3.71 -7.87 -32.24
C GLU A 60 4.46 -6.68 -32.86
N LEU A 61 5.65 -6.96 -33.43
CA LEU A 61 6.37 -5.96 -34.21
C LEU A 61 5.50 -5.54 -35.41
N PRO A 62 5.42 -4.22 -35.71
CA PRO A 62 4.65 -3.74 -36.84
C PRO A 62 5.30 -4.20 -38.15
N GLU A 63 4.45 -4.66 -39.08
CA GLU A 63 4.84 -5.03 -40.44
C GLU A 63 4.29 -3.99 -41.41
N VAL A 64 5.11 -3.61 -42.39
CA VAL A 64 4.71 -2.72 -43.49
C VAL A 64 4.33 -3.59 -44.68
N THR A 65 3.12 -3.39 -45.22
CA THR A 65 2.65 -4.11 -46.40
C THR A 65 3.28 -3.55 -47.69
N GLU A 66 3.16 -4.28 -48.80
CA GLU A 66 3.63 -3.81 -50.12
C GLU A 66 2.90 -2.53 -50.58
N ASP A 67 1.67 -2.35 -50.13
CA ASP A 67 0.84 -1.16 -50.37
C ASP A 67 1.21 0.03 -49.45
N GLY A 68 2.07 -0.20 -48.45
CA GLY A 68 2.54 0.82 -47.51
C GLY A 68 1.72 0.98 -46.22
N ASP A 69 0.78 0.07 -45.95
CA ASP A 69 0.01 0.07 -44.70
C ASP A 69 0.82 -0.52 -43.54
N ILE A 70 0.49 -0.12 -42.30
CA ILE A 70 1.11 -0.64 -41.08
C ILE A 70 0.12 -1.54 -40.34
N ILE A 71 0.46 -2.82 -40.17
CA ILE A 71 -0.34 -3.78 -39.42
C ILE A 71 0.25 -3.97 -38.02
N ILE A 72 -0.55 -3.69 -36.98
CA ILE A 72 -0.19 -3.92 -35.58
C ILE A 72 -1.10 -5.03 -35.01
N ARG A 73 -0.55 -6.24 -34.86
CA ARG A 73 -1.31 -7.42 -34.39
C ARG A 73 -1.26 -7.56 -32.87
N ARG A 74 -2.40 -7.89 -32.24
CA ARG A 74 -2.47 -8.22 -30.80
C ARG A 74 -2.02 -9.66 -30.57
N LYS A 75 -1.06 -9.87 -29.66
CA LYS A 75 -0.72 -11.21 -29.17
C LYS A 75 -1.88 -11.76 -28.35
N ARG A 76 -2.34 -12.97 -28.70
CA ARG A 76 -3.28 -13.71 -27.85
C ARG A 76 -2.50 -14.37 -26.73
N LEU A 77 -2.59 -13.85 -25.51
CA LEU A 77 -2.08 -14.58 -24.35
C LEU A 77 -2.97 -15.80 -24.09
N PRO A 78 -2.38 -16.95 -23.70
CA PRO A 78 -3.16 -18.06 -23.19
C PRO A 78 -3.99 -17.61 -21.96
N PRO A 79 -5.15 -18.24 -21.70
CA PRO A 79 -5.93 -17.98 -20.50
C PRO A 79 -5.04 -18.10 -19.25
N PRO A 80 -5.24 -17.26 -18.21
CA PRO A 80 -4.49 -17.39 -16.97
C PRO A 80 -4.63 -18.82 -16.44
N GLU A 81 -3.49 -19.43 -16.12
CA GLU A 81 -3.42 -20.79 -15.59
C GLU A 81 -4.26 -20.87 -14.31
N ALA A 82 -5.16 -21.87 -14.24
CA ALA A 82 -6.06 -22.02 -13.11
C ALA A 82 -5.24 -22.24 -11.82
N PRO A 83 -5.67 -21.71 -10.66
CA PRO A 83 -4.98 -21.95 -9.41
C PRO A 83 -4.83 -23.46 -9.19
N VAL A 84 -3.59 -23.93 -9.03
CA VAL A 84 -3.32 -25.30 -8.60
C VAL A 84 -3.80 -25.40 -7.15
N GLU A 85 -4.92 -26.08 -6.92
CA GLU A 85 -5.38 -26.35 -5.57
C GLU A 85 -4.30 -27.16 -4.84
N PRO A 86 -3.88 -26.76 -3.64
CA PRO A 86 -2.88 -27.51 -2.89
C PRO A 86 -3.47 -28.88 -2.56
N GLU A 87 -2.79 -29.92 -3.02
CA GLU A 87 -3.16 -31.31 -2.81
C GLU A 87 -3.23 -31.53 -1.29
N SER A 88 -4.43 -31.80 -0.77
CA SER A 88 -4.65 -32.01 0.65
C SER A 88 -3.91 -33.29 1.06
N ASP A 89 -2.73 -33.10 1.63
CA ASP A 89 -1.88 -34.16 2.16
C ASP A 89 -2.62 -34.87 3.31
N THR A 90 -3.31 -35.96 2.97
CA THR A 90 -4.03 -36.80 3.92
C THR A 90 -3.06 -37.70 4.68
N THR A 91 -2.05 -37.12 5.33
CA THR A 91 -1.07 -37.88 6.11
C THR A 91 -1.10 -37.44 7.56
N ARG A 92 -2.17 -37.78 8.29
CA ARG A 92 -2.12 -38.03 9.75
C ARG A 92 -3.39 -38.73 10.27
N THR A 93 -3.34 -40.05 10.45
CA THR A 93 -4.06 -40.76 11.53
C THR A 93 -3.24 -41.98 11.90
#